data_AF-A0A8T9CPP0-F1
#
_entry.id   AF-A0A8T9CPP0-F1
#
_cell.length_a   1.000
_cell.length_b   1.000
_cell.length_c   1.000
_cell.angle_alpha   90.00
_cell.angle_beta   90.00
_cell.angle_gamma   90.00
#
_symmetry.space_group_name_H-M   'P 1'
#
loop_
_entity.id
_entity.type
_entity.pdbx_description
1 polymer ?
#
loop_
_entity_poly.entity_id
_entity_poly.type
_entity_poly.pdbx_seq_one_letter_code
_entity_poly.pdbx_strand_id
1 'polypeptide(L)'
;MFLDYFALGVLIFVFLVIFYGIIILHDIPYLIAKKRNHPHADAIHVAGWVSLFTLHVIWPFLWIWATLYRPERGWGMQSHDSSVMQLQQRIAGLEK
;
A
#
# COMPACT_ATOMS: atom_id res chain seq x y z
N MET A 1 -10.88 3.69 -46.07
CA MET A 1 -11.81 2.70 -45.49
C MET A 1 -11.10 1.60 -44.71
N PHE A 2 -10.44 0.61 -45.33
CA PHE A 2 -9.77 -0.48 -44.58
C PHE A 2 -8.71 0.03 -43.59
N LEU A 3 -7.85 0.96 -44.05
CA LEU A 3 -6.80 1.55 -43.21
C LEU A 3 -7.37 2.33 -42.02
N ASP A 4 -8.54 2.96 -42.18
CA ASP A 4 -9.19 3.73 -41.11
C ASP A 4 -9.77 2.79 -40.03
N TYR A 5 -10.41 1.70 -40.44
CA TYR A 5 -10.88 0.67 -39.49
C TYR A 5 -9.72 -0.06 -38.81
N PHE A 6 -8.64 -0.33 -39.54
CA PHE A 6 -7.42 -0.91 -38.98
C PHE A 6 -6.77 0.02 -37.96
N ALA A 7 -6.60 1.31 -38.29
CA ALA A 7 -6.07 2.31 -37.38
C ALA A 7 -6.95 2.48 -36.14
N LEU A 8 -8.29 2.46 -36.29
CA LEU A 8 -9.23 2.49 -35.17
C LEU A 8 -9.08 1.26 -34.27
N GLY A 9 -8.90 0.07 -34.85
CA GLY A 9 -8.63 -1.15 -34.09
C GLY A 9 -7.32 -1.07 -33.29
N VAL A 10 -6.25 -0.59 -33.93
CA VAL A 10 -4.95 -0.38 -33.26
C VAL A 10 -5.07 0.67 -32.15
N LEU A 11 -5.81 1.75 -32.38
CA LEU A 11 -6.03 2.81 -31.39
C LEU A 11 -6.70 2.26 -30.13
N ILE A 12 -7.77 1.48 -30.29
CA ILE A 12 -8.47 0.83 -29.17
C ILE A 12 -7.53 -0.15 -28.45
N PHE A 13 -6.78 -0.96 -29.21
CA PHE A 13 -5.83 -1.91 -28.63
C PHE A 13 -4.77 -1.22 -27.78
N VAL A 14 -4.14 -0.15 -28.31
CA VAL A 14 -3.13 0.63 -27.57
C VAL A 14 -3.74 1.25 -26.32
N PHE A 15 -4.95 1.81 -26.42
CA PHE A 15 -5.65 2.37 -25.27
C PHE A 15 -5.88 1.32 -24.17
N LEU A 16 -6.35 0.13 -24.54
CA LEU A 16 -6.54 -0.98 -23.60
C LEU A 16 -5.22 -1.42 -22.96
N VAL A 17 -4.15 -1.56 -23.74
CA VAL A 17 -2.82 -1.93 -23.21
C VAL A 17 -2.33 -0.92 -22.18
N ILE A 18 -2.47 0.38 -22.46
CA ILE A 18 -2.09 1.44 -21.52
C ILE A 18 -2.97 1.39 -20.26
N PHE A 19 -4.30 1.25 -20.42
CA PHE A 19 -5.23 1.21 -19.30
C PHE A 19 -4.97 0.02 -18.37
N TYR A 20 -4.81 -1.18 -18.92
CA TYR A 20 -4.46 -2.37 -18.15
C TYR A 20 -3.06 -2.29 -17.54
N GLY A 21 -2.10 -1.69 -18.25
CA GLY A 21 -0.76 -1.45 -17.72
C GLY A 21 -0.78 -0.56 -16.46
N ILE A 22 -1.61 0.49 -16.48
CA ILE A 22 -1.80 1.38 -15.32
C ILE A 22 -2.44 0.61 -14.15
N ILE A 23 -3.50 -0.16 -14.39
CA ILE A 23 -4.16 -0.96 -13.33
C ILE A 23 -3.15 -1.87 -12.61
N ILE A 24 -2.30 -2.57 -13.36
CA ILE A 24 -1.27 -3.44 -12.79
C ILE A 24 -0.27 -2.62 -11.94
N LEU A 25 0.12 -1.43 -12.40
CA LEU A 25 1.05 -0.57 -11.68
C LEU A 25 0.47 -0.12 -10.32
N HIS A 26 -0.83 0.12 -10.26
CA HIS A 26 -1.54 0.51 -9.04
C HIS A 26 -1.59 -0.59 -7.98
N ASP A 27 -1.66 -1.85 -8.40
CA ASP A 27 -1.71 -3.00 -7.49
C ASP A 27 -0.33 -3.34 -6.87
N ILE A 28 0.77 -2.80 -7.40
CA ILE A 28 2.13 -3.00 -6.85
C ILE A 28 2.24 -2.57 -5.38
N PRO A 29 1.83 -1.35 -4.97
CA PRO A 29 1.82 -0.94 -3.56
C PRO A 29 1.08 -1.92 -2.65
N TYR A 30 -0.07 -2.43 -3.10
CA TYR A 30 -0.86 -3.40 -2.34
C TYR A 30 -0.09 -4.71 -2.15
N LEU A 31 0.55 -5.24 -3.20
CA LEU A 31 1.35 -6.46 -3.12
C LEU A 31 2.54 -6.30 -2.14
N ILE A 32 3.17 -5.13 -2.11
CA ILE A 32 4.24 -4.81 -1.15
C ILE A 32 3.70 -4.80 0.28
N ALA A 33 2.57 -4.13 0.51
CA ALA A 33 1.91 -4.10 1.82
C ALA A 33 1.52 -5.49 2.31
N LYS A 34 0.94 -6.32 1.43
CA LYS A 34 0.56 -7.70 1.74
C LYS A 34 1.78 -8.57 2.09
N LYS A 35 2.87 -8.48 1.31
CA LYS A 35 4.11 -9.21 1.61
C LYS A 35 4.75 -8.80 2.93
N ARG A 36 4.54 -7.57 3.38
CA ARG A 36 5.10 -7.05 4.64
C ARG A 36 4.17 -7.21 5.85
N ASN A 37 3.04 -7.92 5.72
CA ASN A 37 2.00 -8.02 6.76
C ASN A 37 1.56 -6.65 7.28
N HIS A 38 1.37 -5.69 6.38
CA HIS A 38 0.90 -4.36 6.76
C HIS A 38 -0.50 -4.45 7.38
N PRO A 39 -0.76 -3.88 8.57
CA PRO A 39 -2.07 -3.95 9.24
C PRO A 39 -3.20 -3.24 8.47
N HIS A 40 -2.83 -2.44 7.47
CA HIS A 40 -3.73 -1.65 6.62
C HIS A 40 -3.61 -2.02 5.14
N ALA A 41 -3.28 -3.27 4.82
CA ALA A 41 -3.16 -3.74 3.43
C ALA A 41 -4.46 -3.53 2.63
N ASP A 42 -5.63 -3.80 3.23
CA ASP A 42 -6.92 -3.61 2.56
C ASP A 42 -7.25 -2.13 2.34
N ALA A 43 -6.82 -1.25 3.26
CA ALA A 43 -6.96 0.19 3.08
C ALA A 43 -6.10 0.70 1.91
N ILE A 44 -4.88 0.18 1.74
CA ILE A 44 -4.01 0.50 0.60
C ILE A 44 -4.63 0.03 -0.72
N HIS A 45 -5.29 -1.14 -0.72
CA HIS A 45 -6.01 -1.62 -1.92
C HIS A 45 -7.15 -0.68 -2.30
N VAL A 46 -8.07 -0.40 -1.37
CA VAL A 46 -9.21 0.50 -1.61
C VAL A 46 -8.73 1.90 -1.98
N ALA A 47 -7.69 2.40 -1.32
CA ALA A 47 -7.10 3.70 -1.65
C ALA A 47 -6.46 3.73 -3.04
N GLY A 48 -5.91 2.61 -3.52
CA GLY A 48 -5.46 2.46 -4.91
C GLY A 48 -6.60 2.70 -5.90
N TRP A 49 -7.77 2.09 -5.67
CA TRP A 49 -8.98 2.34 -6.47
C TRP A 49 -9.48 3.79 -6.35
N VAL A 50 -9.42 4.40 -5.15
CA VAL A 50 -9.76 5.82 -4.96
C VAL A 50 -8.76 6.73 -5.67
N SER A 51 -7.51 6.31 -5.83
CA SER A 51 -6.49 7.10 -6.54
C SER A 51 -6.80 7.26 -8.03
N LEU A 52 -7.54 6.32 -8.65
CA LEU A 52 -8.04 6.46 -10.02
C LEU A 52 -9.02 7.63 -10.15
N PHE A 53 -9.86 7.86 -9.13
CA PHE A 53 -10.78 9.01 -9.08
C PHE A 53 -10.05 10.33 -8.84
N THR A 54 -8.93 10.32 -8.11
CA THR A 54 -8.14 11.52 -7.78
C THR A 54 -7.01 11.79 -8.79
N LEU A 55 -7.15 11.29 -10.01
CA LEU A 55 -6.17 11.47 -11.09
C LEU A 55 -4.73 11.08 -10.67
N HIS A 56 -4.60 9.98 -9.93
CA HIS A 56 -3.31 9.42 -9.46
C HIS A 56 -2.53 10.28 -8.47
N VAL A 57 -3.08 11.38 -7.95
CA VAL A 57 -2.37 12.27 -7.02
C VAL A 57 -2.02 11.57 -5.71
N ILE A 58 -2.95 10.74 -5.18
CA ILE A 58 -2.78 10.01 -3.92
C ILE A 58 -1.88 8.77 -4.08
N TRP A 59 -1.67 8.30 -5.30
CA TRP A 59 -0.91 7.06 -5.56
C TRP A 59 0.54 7.05 -5.04
N PRO A 60 1.39 8.05 -5.35
CA PRO A 60 2.76 8.06 -4.83
C PRO A 60 2.81 8.11 -3.30
N PHE A 61 1.82 8.73 -2.66
CA PHE A 61 1.68 8.74 -1.20
C PHE A 61 1.38 7.33 -0.64
N LEU A 62 0.47 6.58 -1.26
CA LEU A 62 0.18 5.19 -0.89
C LEU A 62 1.40 4.28 -1.04
N TRP A 63 2.22 4.53 -2.06
CA TRP A 63 3.45 3.78 -2.28
C TRP A 63 4.50 4.02 -1.18
N ILE A 64 4.65 5.27 -0.75
CA ILE A 64 5.49 5.62 0.40
C ILE A 64 4.96 4.92 1.66
N TRP A 65 3.65 4.95 1.88
CA TRP A 65 3.03 4.33 3.06
C TRP A 65 3.23 2.80 3.08
N ALA A 66 3.02 2.13 1.93
CA ALA A 66 3.22 0.69 1.78
C ALA A 66 4.68 0.26 2.04
N THR A 67 5.66 1.10 1.68
CA THR A 67 7.09 0.83 1.87
C THR A 67 7.62 1.24 3.24
N LEU A 68 6.93 2.15 3.94
CA LEU A 68 7.35 2.68 5.24
C LEU A 68 7.22 1.64 6.37
N TYR A 69 6.19 0.79 6.33
CA TYR A 69 5.98 -0.21 7.38
C TYR A 69 7.04 -1.32 7.35
N ARG A 70 7.51 -1.67 8.55
CA ARG A 70 8.45 -2.77 8.78
C ARG A 70 7.86 -3.72 9.82
N PRO A 71 7.74 -5.02 9.51
CA PRO A 71 7.15 -6.00 10.43
C PRO A 71 7.96 -6.11 11.74
N GLU A 72 9.30 -5.98 11.70
CA GLU A 72 10.16 -6.01 12.88
C GLU A 72 10.06 -4.80 13.85
N ARG A 73 9.49 -3.65 13.43
CA ARG A 73 9.33 -2.45 14.29
C ARG A 73 7.89 -1.96 14.43
N GLY A 74 6.96 -2.53 13.66
CA GLY A 74 5.61 -2.01 13.54
C GLY A 74 5.60 -0.53 13.16
N TRP A 75 4.64 0.22 13.70
CA TRP A 75 4.50 1.67 13.53
C TRP A 75 5.42 2.51 14.45
N GLY A 76 6.40 1.89 15.10
CA GLY A 76 7.29 2.57 16.05
C GLY A 76 6.72 2.76 17.46
N MET A 77 5.51 2.23 17.73
CA MET A 77 4.88 2.28 19.07
C MET A 77 5.24 1.08 19.98
N GLN A 78 5.98 0.07 19.48
CA GLN A 78 6.30 -1.14 20.23
C GLN A 78 7.27 -0.93 21.43
N SER A 79 7.97 0.20 21.50
CA SER A 79 8.93 0.48 22.57
C SER A 79 8.29 0.70 23.94
N HIS A 80 6.98 0.95 24.00
CA HIS A 80 6.28 1.29 25.23
C HIS A 80 5.97 0.05 26.11
N ASP A 81 5.81 -1.14 25.52
CA ASP A 81 5.47 -2.35 26.30
C ASP A 81 6.63 -2.82 27.17
N SER A 82 7.87 -2.68 26.66
CA SER A 82 9.09 -3.08 27.37
C SER A 82 9.30 -2.27 28.65
N SER A 83 9.01 -0.96 28.62
CA SER A 83 9.17 -0.08 29.79
C SER A 83 8.07 -0.31 30.83
N VAL A 84 6.83 -0.57 30.39
CA VAL A 84 5.71 -0.88 31.29
C VAL A 84 5.94 -2.23 32.00
N MET A 85 6.39 -3.26 31.30
CA MET A 85 6.76 -4.54 31.93
C MET A 85 7.90 -4.38 32.94
N GLN A 86 8.91 -3.56 32.61
CA GLN A 86 10.02 -3.28 33.51
C GLN A 86 9.57 -2.52 34.77
N LEU A 87 8.62 -1.59 34.64
CA LEU A 87 8.00 -0.89 35.77
C LEU A 87 7.18 -1.85 36.64
N GLN A 88 6.39 -2.75 36.05
CA GLN A 88 5.64 -3.76 36.80
C GLN A 88 6.57 -4.70 37.58
N GLN A 89 7.68 -5.13 36.99
CA GLN A 89 8.70 -5.92 37.71
C GLN A 89 9.33 -5.15 38.88
N ARG A 90 9.57 -3.84 38.73
CA ARG A 90 10.11 -3.00 39.82
C ARG A 90 9.11 -2.82 40.96
N ILE A 91 7.83 -2.62 40.65
CA ILE A 91 6.76 -2.50 41.66
C ILE A 91 6.63 -3.82 42.43
N ALA A 92 6.56 -4.97 41.73
CA ALA A 92 6.47 -6.28 42.37
C ALA A 92 7.69 -6.63 43.25
N GLY A 93 8.86 -6.05 42.97
CA GLY A 93 10.05 -6.17 43.81
C GLY A 93 10.05 -5.29 45.05
N LEU A 94 9.27 -4.20 45.06
CA LEU A 94 9.11 -3.28 46.20
C LEU A 94 7.98 -3.71 47.14
N GLU A 95 7.03 -4.52 46.68
CA GLU A 95 5.93 -5.08 47.49
C GLU A 95 6.32 -6.34 48.30
N LYS A 96 7.61 -6.73 48.29
CA LYS A 96 8.17 -7.81 49.13
C LYS A 96 8.92 -7.24 50.32
#